data_AF-A0A401TIL0-F1
#
_entry.id   AF-A0A401TIL0-F1
#
_cell.length_a   1.000
_cell.length_b   1.000
_cell.length_c   1.000
_cell.angle_alpha   90.00
_cell.angle_beta   90.00
_cell.angle_gamma   90.00
#
_symmetry.space_group_name_H-M   'P 1'
#
loop_
_entity.id
_entity.type
_entity.pdbx_description
1 polymer ?
#
loop_
_entity_poly.entity_id
_entity_poly.type
_entity_poly.pdbx_seq_one_letter_code
_entity_poly.pdbx_strand_id
1 'polypeptide(L)' 'SEYDEEEVDYEESDSEESWTTESAISSEAILSSMCMNGGEEKPFACPVPGCKKRYK' A
#
# COMPACT_ATOMS: atom_id res chain seq x y z
N SER A 1 -22.75 35.56 -2.94
CA SER A 1 -21.42 36.16 -2.94
C SER A 1 -20.52 35.19 -3.66
N GLU A 2 -20.00 35.59 -4.82
CA GLU A 2 -18.89 34.92 -5.47
C GLU A 2 -17.66 35.18 -4.59
N TYR A 3 -17.00 34.12 -4.12
CA TYR A 3 -15.72 34.20 -3.43
C TYR A 3 -14.72 33.47 -4.32
N ASP A 4 -13.89 34.25 -4.98
CA ASP A 4 -12.64 33.84 -5.61
C ASP A 4 -11.49 34.11 -4.60
N GLU A 5 -10.29 33.62 -4.92
CA GLU A 5 -8.99 33.87 -4.27
C GLU A 5 -8.75 33.36 -2.83
N GLU A 6 -8.24 32.14 -2.71
CA GLU A 6 -7.14 31.85 -1.79
C GLU A 6 -6.06 30.98 -2.47
N GLU A 7 -4.88 31.59 -2.57
CA GLU A 7 -3.61 31.10 -3.10
C GLU A 7 -3.20 29.77 -2.44
N VAL A 8 -3.34 28.67 -3.18
CA VAL A 8 -2.87 27.34 -2.75
C VAL A 8 -1.35 27.30 -2.83
N ASP A 9 -0.71 27.58 -1.69
CA ASP A 9 0.68 27.27 -1.39
C ASP A 9 0.86 25.74 -1.51
N TYR A 10 1.38 25.29 -2.65
CA TYR A 10 1.74 23.90 -2.91
C TYR A 10 3.02 23.58 -2.14
N GLU A 11 2.92 23.55 -0.81
CA GLU A 11 4.03 23.11 0.04
C GLU A 11 4.27 21.62 -0.22
N GLU A 12 5.38 21.41 -0.93
CA GLU A 12 6.24 20.23 -0.95
C GLU A 12 5.57 18.89 -0.62
N SER A 13 5.17 18.20 -1.69
CA SER A 13 4.85 16.78 -1.76
C SER A 13 5.60 15.95 -0.71
N ASP A 14 4.90 15.54 0.36
CA ASP A 14 5.33 14.61 1.43
C ASP A 14 5.54 13.17 0.88
N SER A 15 6.21 13.07 -0.26
CA SER A 15 6.44 11.84 -1.03
C SER A 15 7.83 11.26 -0.82
N GLU A 16 8.68 11.97 -0.08
CA GLU A 16 9.98 11.48 0.39
C GLU A 16 9.86 10.74 1.73
N GLU A 17 8.70 10.84 2.39
CA GLU A 17 8.40 10.14 3.64
C GLU A 17 7.99 8.68 3.33
N SER A 18 8.93 7.94 2.77
CA SER A 18 8.76 6.50 2.60
C SER A 18 8.61 5.90 3.99
N TRP A 19 7.43 5.34 4.29
CA TRP A 19 7.05 4.72 5.58
C TRP A 19 7.93 3.52 5.98
N THR A 20 8.98 3.28 5.20
CA THR A 20 10.02 2.29 5.39
C THR A 20 11.35 3.03 5.34
N THR A 21 12.20 2.87 6.36
CA THR A 21 13.54 3.44 6.28
C THR A 21 14.26 2.81 5.09
N GLU A 22 14.86 3.62 4.23
CA GLU A 22 15.62 3.18 3.04
C GLU A 22 16.67 2.11 3.38
N SER A 23 17.10 2.07 4.64
CA SER A 23 18.10 1.14 5.18
C SER A 23 17.52 -0.19 5.68
N ALA A 24 16.21 -0.32 5.90
CA ALA A 24 15.61 -1.52 6.51
C ALA A 24 15.22 -2.62 5.49
N ILE A 25 15.12 -2.29 4.20
CA ILE A 25 14.71 -3.25 3.17
C ILE A 25 15.48 -3.00 1.87
N SER A 26 16.36 -3.94 1.52
CA SER A 26 16.98 -3.98 0.18
C SER A 26 15.90 -4.11 -0.88
N SER A 27 16.09 -3.48 -2.05
CA SER A 27 15.15 -3.55 -3.17
C SER A 27 14.83 -5.00 -3.57
N GLU A 28 15.78 -5.91 -3.40
CA GLU A 28 15.62 -7.35 -3.63
C GLU A 28 14.72 -8.04 -2.57
N ALA A 29 14.75 -7.55 -1.32
CA ALA A 29 13.91 -8.03 -0.23
C ALA A 29 12.44 -7.64 -0.47
N ILE A 30 12.20 -6.46 -1.04
CA ILE A 30 10.88 -6.01 -1.46
C ILE A 30 10.35 -6.93 -2.56
N LEU A 31 11.14 -7.16 -3.62
CA LEU A 31 10.80 -8.05 -4.74
C LEU A 31 10.56 -9.51 -4.35
N SER A 32 11.29 -10.03 -3.36
CA SER A 32 11.09 -11.39 -2.87
C SER A 32 9.87 -11.52 -1.94
N SER A 33 9.55 -10.50 -1.14
CA SER A 33 8.38 -10.49 -0.24
C SER A 33 7.04 -10.54 -0.98
N MET A 34 6.99 -10.00 -2.20
CA MET A 34 5.79 -10.09 -3.04
C MET A 34 5.57 -11.48 -3.67
N CYS A 35 6.54 -12.40 -3.52
CA CYS A 35 6.51 -13.71 -4.17
C CYS A 35 6.14 -14.88 -3.25
N MET A 36 6.20 -14.75 -1.92
CA MET A 36 6.05 -15.88 -1.00
C MET A 36 5.00 -15.64 0.11
N ASN A 37 4.30 -16.72 0.50
CA ASN A 37 3.56 -16.91 1.76
C ASN A 37 2.04 -16.60 1.87
N GLY A 38 1.29 -16.40 0.79
CA GLY A 38 -0.17 -16.20 0.91
C GLY A 38 -1.06 -17.44 1.16
N GLY A 39 -0.49 -18.64 1.30
CA GLY A 39 -1.24 -19.90 1.19
C GLY A 39 -1.78 -20.50 2.49
N GLU A 40 -1.07 -20.36 3.60
CA GLU A 40 -1.32 -21.11 4.85
C GLU A 40 -1.83 -20.25 6.03
N GLU A 41 -1.56 -18.94 6.00
CA GLU A 41 -1.90 -17.96 7.05
C GLU A 41 -3.29 -17.33 6.92
N LYS A 42 -4.07 -17.71 5.89
CA LYS A 42 -5.36 -17.11 5.54
C LYS A 42 -6.47 -18.16 5.58
N PRO A 43 -7.01 -18.47 6.78
CA PRO A 43 -7.94 -19.58 6.96
C PRO A 43 -9.30 -19.32 6.30
N PHE A 44 -9.72 -18.06 6.18
CA PHE A 44 -11.05 -17.71 5.70
C PHE A 44 -11.11 -17.62 4.17
N ALA A 45 -12.08 -18.30 3.56
CA ALA A 45 -12.34 -18.23 2.12
C ALA A 45 -13.34 -17.10 1.78
N CYS A 46 -13.22 -16.51 0.59
CA CYS A 46 -14.22 -15.58 0.08
C CYS A 46 -15.58 -16.30 -0.06
N PRO A 47 -16.69 -15.74 0.45
CA PRO A 47 -18.01 -16.36 0.34
C PRO A 47 -18.62 -16.24 -1.06
N VAL A 48 -18.03 -15.43 -1.95
CA VAL A 48 -18.57 -15.16 -3.29
C VAL A 48 -18.32 -16.35 -4.22
N PRO A 49 -19.36 -16.94 -4.83
CA PRO A 49 -19.18 -18.02 -5.80
C PRO A 49 -18.21 -17.63 -6.92
N GLY A 50 -17.18 -18.45 -7.16
CA GLY A 50 -16.15 -18.21 -8.17
C GLY A 50 -14.97 -17.33 -7.71
N CYS A 51 -15.04 -16.70 -6.54
CA CYS A 51 -13.90 -15.98 -5.98
C CYS A 51 -12.94 -16.95 -5.27
N LYS A 52 -11.64 -16.90 -5.62
CA LYS A 52 -10.60 -17.79 -5.09
C LYS A 52 -9.75 -17.15 -3.99
N LYS A 53 -10.12 -15.97 -3.51
CA LYS A 53 -9.37 -15.22 -2.50
C LYS A 53 -9.52 -15.86 -1.11
N ARG A 54 -8.47 -15.74 -0.31
CA ARG A 54 -8.43 -16.11 1.11
C ARG A 54 -7.97 -14.92 1.94
N TYR A 55 -8.42 -14.84 3.18
CA TYR A 55 -8.18 -13.73 4.11
C TYR A 55 -7.74 -14.26 5.49
N LYS A 56 -6.98 -13.45 6.23
CA LYS A 56 -6.60 -13.71 7.62
C LYS A 56 -7.77 -13.45 8.56
#